data_AF-A0AAJ0BQY8-F1
#
_entry.id   AF-A0AAJ0BQY8-F1
#
_cell.length_a   1.000
_cell.length_b   1.000
_cell.length_c   1.000
_cell.angle_alpha   90.00
_cell.angle_beta   90.00
_cell.angle_gamma   90.00
#
_symmetry.space_group_name_H-M   'P 1'
#
loop_
_entity.id
_entity.type
_entity.pdbx_description
1 polymer ?
#
loop_
_entity_poly.entity_id
_entity_poly.type
_entity_poly.pdbx_seq_one_letter_code
_entity_poly.pdbx_strand_id
1 'polypeptide(L)'
;MSTSKSGSGSSDSRKYVCLAPDCPSKPFSRVADLDRHYKSVHNRDEEKETFFCDYKKCLRHEEPLNRFDHLRDHLRDFHKEELPKKGTKSASPEGPKDRNGATWWRCYTCLERVKFHRYGSTCPTCNDLSQTPGA
;
A
#
# COMPACT_ATOMS: atom_id res chain seq x y z
N MET A 1 -25.95 9.67 36.88
CA MET A 1 -24.78 10.50 36.52
C MET A 1 -24.80 10.74 35.03
N SER A 2 -25.32 11.91 34.66
CA SER A 2 -25.42 12.42 33.30
C SER A 2 -24.04 12.80 32.79
N THR A 3 -23.64 12.33 31.61
CA THR A 3 -22.50 12.90 30.90
C THR A 3 -22.94 13.38 29.52
N SER A 4 -23.16 14.69 29.47
CA SER A 4 -23.16 15.51 28.27
C SER A 4 -21.75 15.56 27.69
N LYS A 5 -21.57 15.41 26.37
CA LYS A 5 -20.43 16.04 25.69
C LYS A 5 -20.63 16.27 24.20
N SER A 6 -20.76 17.57 23.90
CA SER A 6 -20.14 18.32 22.80
C SER A 6 -20.54 18.02 21.36
N GLY A 7 -21.25 18.99 20.79
CA GLY A 7 -21.44 19.12 19.36
C GLY A 7 -20.19 19.58 18.60
N SER A 8 -20.29 19.52 17.28
CA SER A 8 -19.52 20.34 16.35
C SER A 8 -20.27 20.43 15.02
N GLY A 9 -20.67 21.66 14.65
CA GLY A 9 -20.80 22.09 13.26
C GLY A 9 -22.13 21.87 12.55
N SER A 10 -23.03 22.86 12.66
CA SER A 10 -24.09 23.11 11.68
C SER A 10 -23.53 23.35 10.28
N SER A 11 -24.16 22.67 9.32
CA SER A 11 -24.65 23.26 8.07
C SER A 11 -23.63 23.94 7.16
N ASP A 12 -22.84 23.12 6.47
CA ASP A 12 -22.64 23.39 5.05
C ASP A 12 -23.02 22.12 4.28
N SER A 13 -24.27 22.05 3.85
CA SER A 13 -24.79 20.97 3.01
C SER A 13 -24.22 21.06 1.58
N ARG A 14 -22.96 21.49 1.39
CA ARG A 14 -22.26 21.34 0.10
C ARG A 14 -22.12 19.87 -0.18
N LYS A 15 -22.99 19.41 -1.06
CA LYS A 15 -22.88 18.09 -1.67
C LYS A 15 -21.76 18.16 -2.69
N TYR A 16 -20.80 17.26 -2.55
CA TYR A 16 -19.66 17.13 -3.45
C TYR A 16 -20.09 16.27 -4.63
N VAL A 17 -20.03 16.80 -5.85
CA VAL A 17 -20.49 16.10 -7.06
C VAL A 17 -19.31 15.73 -7.94
N CYS A 18 -19.44 14.62 -8.66
CA CYS A 18 -18.50 14.30 -9.72
C CYS A 18 -18.76 15.20 -10.94
N LEU A 19 -17.69 15.78 -11.48
CA LEU A 19 -17.69 16.64 -12.66
C LEU A 19 -17.22 15.90 -13.94
N ALA A 20 -16.98 14.59 -13.86
CA ALA A 20 -16.62 13.80 -15.03
C ALA A 20 -17.83 13.69 -16.00
N PRO A 21 -17.60 13.75 -17.32
CA PRO A 21 -18.68 13.66 -18.30
C PRO A 21 -19.42 12.32 -18.18
N ASP A 22 -20.76 12.36 -18.21
CA ASP A 22 -21.64 11.18 -18.12
C ASP A 22 -21.45 10.28 -16.87
N CYS A 23 -20.88 10.79 -15.78
CA CYS A 23 -20.77 10.00 -14.56
C CYS A 23 -22.13 9.91 -13.82
N PRO A 24 -22.71 8.71 -13.61
CA PRO A 24 -24.03 8.54 -12.97
C PRO A 24 -23.96 8.63 -11.43
N SER A 25 -22.88 9.16 -10.85
CA SER A 25 -22.68 9.17 -9.41
C SER A 25 -23.61 10.16 -8.71
N LYS A 26 -24.14 9.74 -7.55
CA LYS A 26 -24.94 10.61 -6.70
C LYS A 26 -24.05 11.60 -5.93
N PRO A 27 -24.56 12.78 -5.57
CA PRO A 27 -23.80 13.74 -4.76
C PRO A 27 -23.36 13.13 -3.42
N PHE A 28 -22.11 13.34 -3.06
CA PHE A 28 -21.46 12.84 -1.85
C PHE A 28 -21.56 13.86 -0.71
N SER A 29 -21.67 13.37 0.52
CA SER A 29 -21.73 14.22 1.71
C SER A 29 -20.34 14.67 2.20
N ARG A 30 -19.26 14.06 1.70
CA ARG A 30 -17.88 14.32 2.13
C ARG A 30 -16.93 14.34 0.95
N VAL A 31 -15.92 15.22 1.00
CA VAL A 31 -14.84 15.30 0.00
C VAL A 31 -14.12 13.95 -0.14
N ALA A 32 -13.87 13.25 0.97
CA ALA A 32 -13.17 11.97 0.96
C ALA A 32 -13.89 10.88 0.14
N ASP A 33 -15.24 10.91 0.13
CA ASP A 33 -16.02 9.97 -0.68
C ASP A 33 -15.96 10.32 -2.17
N LEU A 34 -15.98 11.62 -2.51
CA LEU A 34 -15.79 12.08 -3.88
C LEU A 34 -14.38 11.75 -4.41
N ASP A 35 -13.34 12.00 -3.62
CA ASP A 35 -11.94 11.66 -3.97
C ASP A 35 -11.78 10.17 -4.24
N ARG A 36 -12.33 9.31 -3.37
CA ARG A 36 -12.33 7.86 -3.57
C ARG A 36 -13.09 7.46 -4.84
N HIS A 37 -14.25 8.06 -5.10
CA HIS A 37 -15.02 7.82 -6.31
C HIS A 37 -14.18 8.12 -7.56
N TYR A 38 -13.58 9.30 -7.65
CA TYR A 38 -12.70 9.68 -8.76
C TYR A 38 -11.55 8.69 -8.95
N LYS A 39 -10.88 8.30 -7.86
CA LYS A 39 -9.75 7.36 -7.92
C LYS A 39 -10.14 5.96 -8.42
N SER A 40 -11.38 5.54 -8.14
CA SER A 40 -11.88 4.22 -8.53
C SER A 40 -12.56 4.15 -9.89
N VAL A 41 -13.29 5.22 -10.28
CA VAL A 41 -14.18 5.24 -11.46
C VAL A 41 -13.56 6.02 -12.61
N HIS A 42 -12.74 7.03 -12.32
CA HIS A 42 -12.24 7.98 -13.32
C HIS A 42 -10.73 7.94 -13.54
N ASN A 43 -9.96 7.26 -12.69
CA ASN A 43 -8.60 6.90 -13.07
C ASN A 43 -8.66 5.90 -14.23
N ARG A 44 -7.93 6.21 -15.31
CA ARG A 44 -7.80 5.33 -16.47
C ARG A 44 -7.25 3.98 -16.01
N ASP A 45 -7.72 2.89 -16.62
CA ASP A 45 -7.16 1.55 -16.36
C ASP A 45 -5.65 1.48 -16.60
N GLU A 46 -5.10 2.36 -17.42
CA GLU A 46 -3.67 2.53 -17.68
C GLU A 46 -2.90 3.20 -16.52
N GLU A 47 -3.59 3.98 -15.68
CA GLU A 47 -3.05 4.54 -14.43
C GLU A 47 -3.31 3.64 -13.22
N LYS A 48 -4.10 2.56 -13.38
CA LYS A 48 -4.23 1.56 -12.31
C LYS A 48 -2.88 0.86 -12.19
N GLU A 49 -2.22 1.11 -11.06
CA GLU A 49 -0.93 0.50 -10.77
C GLU A 49 -1.03 -1.02 -10.91
N THR A 50 -0.22 -1.56 -11.80
CA THR A 50 -0.09 -2.99 -12.04
C THR A 50 1.13 -3.49 -11.31
N PHE A 51 0.92 -4.45 -10.42
CA PHE A 51 1.94 -5.00 -9.53
C PHE A 51 2.30 -6.41 -9.99
N PHE A 52 3.52 -6.56 -10.46
CA PHE A 52 4.04 -7.83 -10.94
C PHE A 52 4.72 -8.59 -9.80
N CYS A 53 4.54 -9.91 -9.77
CA CYS A 53 5.33 -10.75 -8.90
C CYS A 53 6.77 -10.86 -9.44
N ASP A 54 7.75 -10.57 -8.60
CA ASP A 54 9.17 -10.56 -8.94
C ASP A 54 9.82 -11.96 -8.96
N TYR A 55 9.04 -13.01 -8.68
CA TYR A 55 9.46 -14.39 -8.91
C TYR A 55 9.30 -14.76 -10.38
N LYS A 56 10.42 -14.88 -11.10
CA LYS A 56 10.47 -15.23 -12.53
C LYS A 56 9.75 -16.52 -12.95
N LYS A 57 9.47 -17.42 -12.00
CA LYS A 57 8.74 -18.69 -12.24
C LYS A 57 7.26 -18.60 -11.88
N CYS A 58 6.79 -17.45 -11.39
CA CYS A 58 5.40 -17.26 -11.02
C CYS A 58 4.61 -16.78 -12.23
N LEU A 59 3.41 -17.32 -12.45
CA LEU A 59 2.52 -16.84 -13.51
C LEU A 59 2.18 -15.34 -13.34
N ARG A 60 2.12 -14.86 -12.09
CA ARG A 60 1.87 -13.44 -11.75
C ARG A 60 3.05 -12.50 -12.07
N HIS A 61 4.17 -13.03 -12.56
CA HIS A 61 5.24 -12.24 -13.16
C HIS A 61 4.88 -11.77 -14.57
N GLU A 62 4.05 -12.53 -15.29
CA GLU A 62 3.54 -12.17 -16.62
C GLU A 62 2.13 -11.58 -16.53
N GLU A 63 1.32 -12.03 -15.56
CA GLU A 63 -0.02 -11.52 -15.30
C GLU A 63 -0.06 -10.63 -14.05
N PRO A 64 -0.05 -9.28 -14.21
CA PRO A 64 0.01 -8.37 -13.08
C PRO A 64 -1.24 -8.41 -12.22
N LEU A 65 -1.07 -8.08 -10.94
CA LEU A 65 -2.17 -7.82 -10.03
C LEU A 65 -2.52 -6.32 -10.07
N ASN A 66 -3.81 -6.00 -10.07
CA ASN A 66 -4.29 -4.61 -10.08
C ASN A 66 -4.30 -3.93 -8.70
N ARG A 67 -3.83 -4.62 -7.65
CA ARG A 67 -3.82 -4.13 -6.28
C ARG A 67 -2.59 -4.65 -5.54
N PHE A 68 -1.94 -3.73 -4.83
CA PHE A 68 -0.77 -3.99 -4.00
C PHE A 68 -1.05 -4.97 -2.87
N ASP A 69 -2.23 -4.87 -2.23
CA ASP A 69 -2.65 -5.80 -1.18
C ASP A 69 -2.70 -7.25 -1.68
N HIS A 70 -3.20 -7.46 -2.90
CA HIS A 70 -3.26 -8.80 -3.49
C HIS A 70 -1.86 -9.34 -3.80
N LEU A 71 -0.92 -8.49 -4.25
CA LEU A 71 0.47 -8.91 -4.41
C LEU A 71 1.08 -9.33 -3.06
N ARG A 72 0.78 -8.59 -1.99
CA ARG A 72 1.24 -8.93 -0.63
C ARG A 72 0.73 -10.31 -0.19
N ASP A 73 -0.56 -10.54 -0.31
CA ASP A 73 -1.17 -11.83 0.07
C ASP A 73 -0.64 -12.96 -0.82
N HIS A 74 -0.47 -12.70 -2.13
CA HIS A 74 0.16 -13.63 -3.04
C HIS A 74 1.56 -14.06 -2.59
N LEU A 75 2.42 -13.12 -2.19
CA LEU A 75 3.76 -13.42 -1.70
C LEU A 75 3.74 -14.27 -0.41
N ARG A 76 2.79 -14.02 0.50
CA ARG A 76 2.62 -14.81 1.73
C ARG A 76 2.06 -16.21 1.45
N ASP A 77 1.02 -16.32 0.66
CA ASP A 77 0.29 -17.58 0.49
C ASP A 77 0.92 -18.49 -0.55
N PHE A 78 1.39 -17.92 -1.66
CA PHE A 78 1.93 -18.68 -2.79
C PHE A 78 3.44 -18.89 -2.66
N HIS A 79 4.18 -17.84 -2.29
CA HIS A 79 5.64 -17.93 -2.14
C HIS A 79 6.08 -18.26 -0.71
N LYS A 80 5.15 -18.29 0.25
CA LYS A 80 5.45 -18.50 1.68
C LYS A 80 6.50 -17.52 2.21
N GLU A 81 6.56 -16.31 1.64
CA GLU A 81 7.43 -15.26 2.16
C GLU A 81 6.87 -14.72 3.49
N GLU A 82 7.71 -14.75 4.53
CA GLU A 82 7.40 -14.11 5.79
C GLU A 82 7.61 -12.60 5.69
N LEU A 83 6.59 -11.90 5.18
CA LEU A 83 6.65 -10.46 5.02
C LEU A 83 6.63 -9.73 6.37
N PRO A 84 7.51 -8.72 6.54
CA PRO A 84 7.52 -7.88 7.73
C PRO A 84 6.13 -7.35 8.06
N LYS A 85 5.75 -7.36 9.34
CA LYS A 85 4.58 -6.59 9.77
C LYS A 85 4.97 -5.11 9.87
N LYS A 86 4.02 -4.21 9.59
CA LYS A 86 4.21 -2.76 9.73
C LYS A 86 4.76 -2.43 11.13
N GLY A 87 5.91 -1.77 11.22
CA GLY A 87 6.55 -1.41 12.49
C GLY A 87 7.33 -2.54 13.19
N THR A 88 7.51 -3.71 12.57
CA THR A 88 8.35 -4.78 13.12
C THR A 88 9.77 -4.69 12.54
N LYS A 89 10.78 -4.91 13.39
CA LYS A 89 12.20 -5.02 13.01
C LYS A 89 12.45 -6.33 12.26
N SER A 90 11.91 -6.45 11.06
CA SER A 90 12.15 -7.63 10.21
C SER A 90 13.42 -7.50 9.36
N ALA A 91 14.10 -6.35 9.44
CA ALA A 91 15.44 -6.17 8.91
C ALA A 91 16.46 -6.77 9.89
N SER A 92 16.36 -8.08 10.16
CA SER A 92 17.43 -8.80 10.82
C SER A 92 18.60 -8.98 9.83
N PRO A 93 19.86 -8.82 10.25
CA PRO A 93 21.01 -9.20 9.43
C PRO A 93 21.00 -10.71 9.05
N GLU A 94 20.17 -11.51 9.71
CA GLU A 94 19.90 -12.93 9.43
C GLU A 94 18.63 -13.17 8.59
N GLY A 95 18.20 -12.17 7.81
CA GLY A 95 17.11 -12.32 6.85
C GLY A 95 17.40 -13.32 5.72
N PRO A 96 16.44 -13.53 4.80
CA PRO A 96 16.64 -14.40 3.65
C PRO A 96 17.86 -13.96 2.84
N LYS A 97 18.63 -14.95 2.38
CA LYS A 97 19.81 -14.73 1.54
C LYS A 97 19.43 -14.97 0.09
N ASP A 98 19.97 -14.15 -0.82
CA ASP A 98 19.83 -14.40 -2.24
C ASP A 98 20.85 -15.46 -2.72
N ARG A 99 20.88 -15.73 -4.04
CA ARG A 99 21.82 -16.71 -4.63
C ARG A 99 23.29 -16.32 -4.43
N ASN A 100 23.58 -15.04 -4.29
CA ASN A 100 24.91 -14.53 -3.96
C ASN A 100 25.19 -14.51 -2.46
N GLY A 101 24.28 -14.99 -1.61
CA GLY A 101 24.43 -15.03 -0.17
C GLY A 101 24.22 -13.70 0.55
N ALA A 102 23.78 -12.64 -0.15
CA ALA A 102 23.52 -11.35 0.46
C ALA A 102 22.16 -11.35 1.17
N THR A 103 22.15 -10.91 2.42
CA THR A 103 20.92 -10.72 3.19
C THR A 103 20.07 -9.63 2.54
N TRP A 104 18.79 -9.91 2.36
CA TRP A 104 17.80 -8.97 1.87
C TRP A 104 16.52 -9.04 2.71
N TRP A 105 15.70 -8.00 2.59
CA TRP A 105 14.38 -7.93 3.22
C TRP A 105 13.41 -7.29 2.22
N ARG A 106 12.12 -7.59 2.35
CA ARG A 106 11.10 -6.98 1.51
C ARG A 106 10.43 -5.81 2.23
N CYS A 107 10.36 -4.65 1.60
CA CYS A 107 9.68 -3.50 2.21
C CYS A 107 8.19 -3.78 2.38
N TYR A 108 7.60 -3.45 3.54
CA TYR A 108 6.16 -3.60 3.75
C TYR A 108 5.34 -2.69 2.82
N THR A 109 5.80 -1.46 2.59
CA THR A 109 5.08 -0.42 1.85
C THR A 109 5.29 -0.50 0.35
N CYS A 110 6.49 -0.91 -0.10
CA CYS A 110 6.80 -1.02 -1.53
C CYS A 110 6.80 -2.45 -2.07
N LEU A 111 6.84 -3.47 -1.20
CA LEU A 111 7.07 -4.86 -1.57
C LEU A 111 8.33 -5.08 -2.42
N GLU A 112 9.25 -4.12 -2.49
CA GLU A 112 10.49 -4.30 -3.24
C GLU A 112 11.52 -5.07 -2.39
N ARG A 113 12.35 -5.91 -3.03
CA ARG A 113 13.47 -6.57 -2.36
C ARG A 113 14.62 -5.59 -2.14
N VAL A 114 14.89 -5.28 -0.88
CA VAL A 114 15.95 -4.37 -0.47
C VAL A 114 17.13 -5.16 0.08
N LYS A 115 18.32 -4.95 -0.49
CA LYS A 115 19.55 -5.58 0.01
C LYS A 115 20.02 -4.89 1.29
N PHE A 116 20.13 -5.65 2.38
CA PHE A 116 20.53 -5.12 3.68
C PHE A 116 21.92 -4.50 3.63
N HIS A 117 22.87 -5.15 2.94
CA HIS A 117 24.24 -4.63 2.84
C HIS A 117 24.34 -3.24 2.16
N ARG A 118 23.41 -2.91 1.25
CA ARG A 118 23.47 -1.67 0.46
C ARG A 118 22.66 -0.52 1.08
N TYR A 119 21.51 -0.84 1.65
CA TYR A 119 20.55 0.18 2.13
C TYR A 119 20.23 0.04 3.63
N GLY A 120 20.81 -0.93 4.32
CA GLY A 120 20.50 -1.25 5.71
C GLY A 120 19.02 -1.63 5.86
N SER A 121 18.35 -0.98 6.82
CA SER A 121 16.93 -1.16 7.15
C SER A 121 16.01 -0.10 6.53
N THR A 122 16.52 0.68 5.57
CA THR A 122 15.79 1.75 4.86
C THR A 122 15.38 1.29 3.48
N CYS A 123 14.12 1.51 3.09
CA CYS A 123 13.70 1.25 1.72
C CYS A 123 14.16 2.39 0.80
N PRO A 124 14.87 2.13 -0.32
CA PRO A 124 15.30 3.18 -1.23
C PRO A 124 14.14 3.82 -2.02
N THR A 125 12.99 3.14 -2.10
CA THR A 125 11.84 3.58 -2.91
C THR A 125 10.92 4.53 -2.15
N CYS A 126 10.50 4.17 -0.94
CA CYS A 126 9.62 5.00 -0.11
C CYS A 126 10.35 5.78 0.98
N ASN A 127 11.66 5.57 1.13
CA ASN A 127 12.46 6.08 2.24
C ASN A 127 11.92 5.73 3.64
N ASP A 128 10.98 4.77 3.72
CA ASP A 128 10.39 4.29 4.96
C ASP A 128 11.40 3.38 5.66
N LEU A 129 11.77 3.80 6.87
CA LEU A 129 12.61 3.07 7.80
C LEU A 129 11.71 2.17 8.65
N SER A 130 12.03 0.87 8.71
CA SER A 130 11.48 -0.03 9.74
C SER A 130 11.89 0.35 11.18
N GLN A 131 12.56 1.49 11.37
CA GLN A 131 12.88 2.10 12.66
C GLN A 131 12.31 3.50 12.75
N THR A 132 11.16 3.65 13.40
CA THR A 132 10.91 4.87 14.18
C THR A 132 11.54 4.68 15.55
N PRO A 133 12.65 5.35 15.90
CA PRO A 133 12.89 5.62 17.31
C PRO A 133 11.77 6.56 17.76
N GLY A 134 10.85 6.03 18.57
CA GLY A 134 9.92 6.87 19.32
C GLY A 134 10.74 7.83 20.17
N ALA A 135 10.41 9.12 20.06
CA ALA A 135 10.95 10.21 20.84
C ALA A 135 10.81 10.00 22.36
#